data_AF-A0A2H0WSF0-F1
#
_entry.id   AF-A0A2H0WSF0-F1
#
_cell.length_a   1.000
_cell.length_b   1.000
_cell.length_c   1.000
_cell.angle_alpha   90.00
_cell.angle_beta   90.00
_cell.angle_gamma   90.00
#
_symmetry.space_group_name_H-M   'P 1'
#
loop_
_entity.id
_entity.type
_entity.pdbx_description
1 polymer ?
#
loop_
_entity_poly.entity_id
_entity_poly.type
_entity_poly.pdbx_seq_one_letter_code
_entity_poly.pdbx_strand_id
1 'polypeptide(L)'
;KHDVRPINHALDKILVLNGVYFTWDKEHGGMHGMGMIAEDVNKVVPEVVGMETDGSGYAVGMDYGHLTPVLVEAIKEQQTQIVSLSSQLAEMNFDDAGNLNVTVDAAGKAEVKTKSGTLISRIGAFAELVVAKLRVGVLEVKKLIVDGVDIVEKLNKLTATVEEQQKTIDALKKEVEALKK
;
A
#
# COMPACT_ATOMS: atom_id res chain seq x y z
N LYS A 1 7.01 -44.05 -16.15
CA LYS A 1 7.07 -43.13 -14.99
C LYS A 1 5.98 -43.55 -14.02
N HIS A 2 6.31 -43.66 -12.73
CA HIS A 2 5.35 -43.86 -11.65
C HIS A 2 5.63 -42.79 -10.58
N ASP A 3 4.64 -42.45 -9.75
CA ASP A 3 4.75 -41.44 -8.68
C ASP A 3 5.15 -40.03 -9.18
N VAL A 4 4.42 -39.50 -10.17
CA VAL A 4 4.65 -38.15 -10.71
C VAL A 4 4.10 -37.11 -9.72
N ARG A 5 4.99 -36.26 -9.19
CA ARG A 5 4.64 -35.17 -8.27
C ARG A 5 5.18 -33.83 -8.80
N PRO A 6 4.48 -32.71 -8.54
CA PRO A 6 4.99 -31.39 -8.88
C PRO A 6 6.22 -31.03 -8.06
N ILE A 7 7.12 -30.23 -8.64
CA ILE A 7 8.23 -29.61 -7.91
C ILE A 7 7.67 -28.36 -7.24
N ASN A 8 7.44 -28.42 -5.94
CA ASN A 8 6.96 -27.29 -5.14
C ASN A 8 8.12 -26.53 -4.51
N HIS A 9 7.89 -25.25 -4.19
CA HIS A 9 8.87 -24.37 -3.53
C HIS A 9 10.15 -24.23 -4.35
N ALA A 10 10.00 -24.24 -5.68
CA ALA A 10 11.13 -24.22 -6.58
C ALA A 10 11.87 -22.88 -6.52
N LEU A 11 11.14 -21.77 -6.37
CA LEU A 11 11.75 -20.45 -6.23
C LEU A 11 12.55 -20.36 -4.93
N ASP A 12 11.98 -20.81 -3.81
CA ASP A 12 12.65 -20.79 -2.50
C ASP A 12 13.98 -21.58 -2.53
N LYS A 13 13.99 -22.73 -3.21
CA LYS A 13 15.18 -23.55 -3.41
C LYS A 13 16.26 -22.81 -4.21
N ILE A 14 15.89 -22.14 -5.30
CA ILE A 14 16.88 -21.47 -6.15
C ILE A 14 17.39 -20.17 -5.50
N LEU A 15 16.55 -19.47 -4.73
CA LEU A 15 16.93 -18.20 -4.08
C LEU A 15 18.04 -18.34 -3.02
N VAL A 16 18.21 -19.52 -2.45
CA VAL A 16 19.30 -19.78 -1.48
C VAL A 16 20.61 -20.24 -2.13
N LEU A 17 20.58 -20.60 -3.42
CA LEU A 17 21.76 -21.03 -4.16
C LEU A 17 22.58 -19.83 -4.65
N ASN A 18 23.89 -19.98 -4.64
CA ASN A 18 24.81 -18.94 -5.08
C ASN A 18 25.58 -19.39 -6.32
N GLY A 19 25.43 -18.61 -7.39
CA GLY A 19 26.36 -18.66 -8.51
C GLY A 19 27.70 -18.06 -8.09
N VAL A 20 28.78 -18.83 -8.24
CA VAL A 20 30.13 -18.41 -7.86
C VAL A 20 31.06 -18.46 -9.05
N TYR A 21 32.03 -17.54 -9.06
CA TYR A 21 33.23 -17.68 -9.86
C TYR A 21 34.26 -18.46 -9.05
N PHE A 22 34.97 -19.36 -9.72
CA PHE A 22 36.02 -20.14 -9.08
C PHE A 22 37.17 -20.35 -10.05
N THR A 23 38.33 -20.71 -9.51
CA THR A 23 39.50 -21.05 -10.31
C THR A 23 39.89 -22.45 -9.91
N TRP A 24 39.99 -23.35 -10.88
CA TRP A 24 40.46 -24.71 -10.63
C TRP A 24 41.89 -24.67 -10.08
N ASP A 25 42.24 -25.59 -9.20
CA ASP A 25 43.62 -25.77 -8.79
C ASP A 25 44.53 -26.04 -10.00
N LYS A 26 45.81 -25.69 -9.89
CA LYS A 26 46.77 -25.88 -11.00
C LYS A 26 46.82 -27.32 -11.50
N GLU A 27 46.65 -28.29 -10.60
CA GLU A 27 46.59 -29.72 -10.89
C GLU A 27 45.33 -30.11 -11.69
N HIS A 28 44.28 -29.30 -11.61
CA HIS A 28 42.99 -29.46 -12.28
C HIS A 28 42.80 -28.45 -13.44
N GLY A 29 43.90 -27.87 -13.93
CA GLY A 29 43.92 -27.04 -15.13
C GLY A 29 44.07 -25.53 -14.89
N GLY A 30 43.95 -25.05 -13.65
CA GLY A 30 44.21 -23.64 -13.33
C GLY A 30 43.25 -22.63 -13.96
N MET A 31 42.20 -23.09 -14.65
CA MET A 31 41.32 -22.25 -15.44
C MET A 31 40.26 -21.59 -14.57
N HIS A 32 39.89 -20.37 -14.93
CA HIS A 32 38.77 -19.67 -14.33
C HIS A 32 37.46 -20.22 -14.88
N GLY A 33 36.50 -20.44 -13.99
CA GLY A 33 35.18 -20.96 -14.29
C GLY A 33 34.10 -20.25 -13.50
N MET A 34 32.86 -20.53 -13.86
CA MET A 34 31.68 -20.11 -13.13
C MET A 34 30.73 -21.30 -12.97
N GLY A 35 30.02 -21.35 -11.85
CA GLY A 35 29.13 -22.46 -11.53
C GLY A 35 28.53 -22.31 -10.15
N MET A 36 28.30 -23.42 -9.47
CA MET A 36 27.84 -23.46 -8.08
C MET A 36 28.70 -24.46 -7.30
N ILE A 37 28.74 -24.30 -5.98
CA ILE A 37 29.38 -25.25 -5.08
C ILE A 37 28.45 -26.45 -4.88
N ALA A 38 28.91 -27.64 -5.27
CA ALA A 38 28.07 -28.83 -5.29
C ALA A 38 27.57 -29.24 -3.89
N GLU A 39 28.39 -29.07 -2.85
CA GLU A 39 28.02 -29.34 -1.46
C GLU A 39 26.91 -28.41 -0.96
N ASP A 40 26.86 -27.17 -1.44
CA ASP A 40 25.81 -26.22 -1.09
C ASP A 40 24.52 -26.53 -1.84
N VAL A 41 24.63 -26.91 -3.12
CA VAL A 41 23.48 -27.36 -3.91
C VAL A 41 22.89 -28.64 -3.31
N ASN A 42 23.72 -29.57 -2.83
CA ASN A 42 23.27 -30.83 -2.23
C ASN A 42 22.37 -30.63 -1.00
N LYS A 43 22.56 -29.54 -0.25
CA LYS A 43 21.71 -29.21 0.92
C LYS A 43 20.29 -28.81 0.53
N VAL A 44 20.06 -28.42 -0.72
CA VAL A 44 18.81 -27.80 -1.18
C VAL A 44 18.13 -28.62 -2.27
N VAL A 45 18.91 -29.11 -3.23
CA VAL A 45 18.48 -29.95 -4.35
C VAL A 45 19.45 -31.12 -4.48
N PRO A 46 19.43 -32.09 -3.53
CA PRO A 46 20.33 -33.24 -3.55
C PRO A 46 20.19 -34.10 -4.81
N GLU A 47 19.03 -34.06 -5.48
CA GLU A 47 18.74 -34.85 -6.67
C GLU A 47 19.62 -34.50 -7.87
N VAL A 48 20.29 -33.34 -7.85
CA VAL A 48 21.18 -32.89 -8.93
C VAL A 48 22.66 -33.05 -8.60
N VAL A 49 23.01 -33.54 -7.40
CA VAL A 49 24.41 -33.69 -6.97
C VAL A 49 24.75 -35.18 -6.81
N GLY A 50 25.83 -35.61 -7.45
CA GLY A 50 26.42 -36.91 -7.20
C GLY A 50 27.32 -36.84 -5.99
N MET A 51 27.05 -37.65 -4.96
CA MET A 51 27.89 -37.77 -3.76
C MET A 51 28.75 -39.04 -3.83
N GLU A 52 29.94 -38.99 -3.25
CA GLU A 52 30.79 -40.18 -3.11
C GLU A 52 30.09 -41.28 -2.31
N THR A 53 30.30 -42.53 -2.73
CA THR A 53 29.67 -43.71 -2.10
C THR A 53 30.50 -44.32 -0.96
N ASP A 54 31.74 -43.86 -0.79
CA ASP A 54 32.69 -44.34 0.22
C ASP A 54 32.49 -43.72 1.61
N GLY A 55 31.52 -42.82 1.76
CA GLY A 55 31.20 -42.14 3.02
C GLY A 55 32.09 -40.95 3.34
N SER A 56 32.97 -40.52 2.42
CA SER A 56 33.81 -39.33 2.58
C SER A 56 33.03 -38.01 2.60
N GLY A 57 31.81 -38.00 2.05
CA GLY A 57 30.92 -36.84 2.07
C GLY A 57 31.26 -35.77 1.04
N TYR A 58 32.12 -36.07 0.07
CA TYR A 58 32.46 -35.15 -1.03
C TYR A 58 31.48 -35.28 -2.19
N ALA A 59 31.22 -34.16 -2.88
CA ALA A 59 30.48 -34.15 -4.12
C ALA A 59 31.40 -34.52 -5.29
N VAL A 60 30.99 -35.50 -6.09
CA VAL A 60 31.74 -36.01 -7.26
C VAL A 60 31.42 -35.20 -8.51
N GLY A 61 30.24 -34.58 -8.54
CA GLY A 61 29.80 -33.78 -9.67
C GLY A 61 28.36 -33.30 -9.52
N MET A 62 27.94 -32.47 -10.47
CA MET A 62 26.61 -31.89 -10.48
C MET A 62 25.98 -32.00 -11.87
N ASP A 63 24.70 -32.38 -11.90
CA ASP A 63 23.90 -32.49 -13.10
C ASP A 63 23.08 -31.22 -13.32
N TYR A 64 23.64 -30.31 -14.11
CA TYR A 64 22.97 -29.08 -14.52
C TYR A 64 21.73 -29.32 -15.38
N GLY A 65 21.62 -30.46 -16.06
CA GLY A 65 20.44 -30.80 -16.86
C GLY A 65 19.21 -30.98 -15.97
N HIS A 66 19.37 -31.66 -14.84
CA HIS A 66 18.30 -31.92 -13.88
C HIS A 66 17.90 -30.69 -13.04
N LEU A 67 18.67 -29.60 -13.08
CA LEU A 67 18.24 -28.31 -12.53
C LEU A 67 17.19 -27.61 -13.40
N THR A 68 17.14 -27.89 -14.71
CA THR A 68 16.25 -27.20 -15.64
C THR A 68 14.77 -27.26 -15.23
N PRO A 69 14.20 -28.42 -14.85
CA PRO A 69 12.82 -28.49 -14.36
C PRO A 69 12.56 -27.65 -13.09
N VAL A 70 13.53 -27.56 -12.18
CA VAL A 70 13.43 -26.74 -10.97
C VAL A 70 13.40 -25.26 -11.35
N LEU A 71 14.27 -24.82 -12.26
CA LEU A 71 14.29 -23.45 -12.77
C LEU A 71 12.98 -23.06 -13.47
N VAL A 72 12.39 -23.98 -14.23
CA VAL A 72 11.09 -23.76 -14.90
C VAL A 72 9.97 -23.50 -13.88
N GLU A 73 9.88 -24.32 -12.83
CA GLU A 73 8.85 -24.11 -11.80
C GLU A 73 9.14 -22.84 -10.97
N ALA A 74 10.42 -22.52 -10.70
CA ALA A 74 10.79 -21.29 -10.01
C ALA A 74 10.36 -20.03 -10.80
N ILE A 75 10.55 -20.02 -12.12
CA ILE A 75 10.09 -18.92 -12.99
C ILE A 75 8.57 -18.81 -13.00
N LYS A 76 7.84 -19.93 -12.99
CA LYS A 76 6.36 -19.92 -12.90
C LYS A 76 5.88 -19.34 -11.57
N GLU A 77 6.47 -19.78 -10.46
CA GLU A 77 6.20 -19.23 -9.13
C GLU A 77 6.48 -17.71 -9.09
N GLN A 78 7.62 -17.29 -9.63
CA GLN A 78 7.97 -15.86 -9.75
C GLN A 78 6.96 -15.09 -10.63
N GLN A 79 6.53 -15.66 -11.75
CA GLN A 79 5.53 -15.04 -12.63
C GLN A 79 4.19 -14.87 -11.91
N THR A 80 3.78 -15.84 -11.08
CA THR A 80 2.58 -15.70 -10.23
C THR A 80 2.74 -14.55 -9.24
N GLN A 81 3.90 -14.39 -8.61
CA GLN A 81 4.17 -13.25 -7.71
C GLN A 81 4.12 -11.92 -8.47
N ILE A 82 4.71 -11.83 -9.67
CA ILE A 82 4.67 -10.63 -10.51
C ILE A 82 3.22 -10.28 -10.90
N VAL A 83 2.42 -11.27 -11.30
CA VAL A 83 1.01 -11.05 -11.63
C VAL A 83 0.24 -10.57 -10.41
N SER A 84 0.49 -11.15 -9.23
CA SER A 84 -0.14 -10.71 -7.98
C SER A 84 0.24 -9.28 -7.62
N LEU A 85 1.53 -8.94 -7.68
CA LEU A 85 2.03 -7.58 -7.42
C LEU A 85 1.49 -6.58 -8.44
N SER A 86 1.46 -6.94 -9.72
CA SER A 86 0.88 -6.12 -10.78
C SER A 86 -0.62 -5.90 -10.58
N SER A 87 -1.36 -6.92 -10.14
CA SER A 87 -2.77 -6.78 -9.77
C SER A 87 -2.95 -5.84 -8.58
N GLN A 88 -2.10 -5.94 -7.55
CA GLN A 88 -2.13 -5.03 -6.40
C GLN A 88 -1.81 -3.59 -6.80
N LEU A 89 -0.86 -3.38 -7.72
CA LEU A 89 -0.55 -2.06 -8.28
C LEU A 89 -1.67 -1.53 -9.17
N ALA A 90 -2.32 -2.38 -9.96
CA ALA A 90 -3.50 -1.98 -10.74
C ALA A 90 -4.69 -1.62 -9.85
N GLU A 91 -4.78 -2.20 -8.65
CA GLU A 91 -5.74 -1.81 -7.62
C GLU A 91 -5.36 -0.49 -6.90
N MET A 92 -4.12 0.00 -7.05
CA MET A 92 -3.72 1.33 -6.61
C MET A 92 -4.21 2.39 -7.61
N ASN A 93 -5.48 2.78 -7.47
CA ASN A 93 -6.21 3.67 -8.39
C ASN A 93 -5.79 5.13 -8.30
N PHE A 94 -4.63 5.45 -8.83
CA PHE A 94 -4.22 6.83 -9.04
C PHE A 94 -4.50 7.27 -10.49
N ASP A 95 -5.05 8.47 -10.68
CA ASP A 95 -5.09 9.14 -11.97
C ASP A 95 -3.66 9.43 -12.48
N ASP A 96 -3.50 9.94 -13.71
CA ASP A 96 -2.18 10.26 -14.27
C ASP A 96 -1.42 11.35 -13.46
N ALA A 97 -2.08 11.96 -12.47
CA ALA A 97 -1.53 12.95 -11.55
C ALA A 97 -1.34 12.42 -10.11
N GLY A 98 -1.58 11.13 -9.84
CA GLY A 98 -1.38 10.55 -8.51
C GLY A 98 -2.58 10.66 -7.56
N ASN A 99 -3.78 11.02 -8.02
CA ASN A 99 -4.98 11.19 -7.18
C ASN A 99 -5.97 10.03 -7.30
N LEU A 100 -6.71 9.74 -6.22
CA LEU A 100 -7.76 8.71 -6.22
C LEU A 100 -8.98 9.15 -7.06
N ASN A 101 -9.38 8.32 -8.03
CA ASN A 101 -10.60 8.55 -8.82
C ASN A 101 -11.86 8.23 -7.99
N VAL A 102 -12.38 9.26 -7.31
CA VAL A 102 -13.61 9.20 -6.52
C VAL A 102 -14.75 9.78 -7.33
N THR A 103 -15.75 8.95 -7.65
CA THR A 103 -17.01 9.41 -8.26
C THR A 103 -18.10 9.45 -7.20
N VAL A 104 -18.92 10.50 -7.20
CA VAL A 104 -20.08 10.60 -6.30
C VAL A 104 -21.32 10.25 -7.11
N ASP A 105 -22.10 9.26 -6.64
CA ASP A 105 -23.37 8.90 -7.28
C ASP A 105 -24.46 9.96 -7.03
N ALA A 106 -25.60 9.82 -7.72
CA ALA A 106 -26.74 10.73 -7.57
C ALA A 106 -27.38 10.72 -6.17
N ALA A 107 -27.04 9.73 -5.33
CA ALA A 107 -27.49 9.60 -3.94
C ALA A 107 -26.47 10.17 -2.94
N GLY A 108 -25.36 10.75 -3.40
CA GLY A 108 -24.32 11.31 -2.54
C GLY A 108 -23.39 10.26 -1.89
N LYS A 109 -23.38 9.03 -2.42
CA LYS A 109 -22.45 7.97 -2.01
C LYS A 109 -21.17 8.08 -2.85
N ALA A 110 -20.04 8.15 -2.17
CA ALA A 110 -18.73 8.16 -2.82
C ALA A 110 -18.34 6.73 -3.19
N GLU A 111 -18.05 6.50 -4.47
CA GLU A 111 -17.63 5.22 -5.04
C GLU A 111 -16.30 5.39 -5.74
N VAL A 112 -15.34 4.50 -5.45
CA VAL A 112 -14.04 4.46 -6.11
C VAL A 112 -14.13 3.56 -7.34
N LYS A 113 -13.76 4.11 -8.50
CA LYS A 113 -13.79 3.39 -9.78
C LYS A 113 -12.39 3.36 -10.38
N THR A 114 -12.09 2.29 -11.12
CA THR A 114 -10.91 2.25 -12.00
C THR A 114 -11.02 3.29 -13.12
N LYS A 115 -9.90 3.58 -13.80
CA LYS A 115 -9.90 4.37 -15.06
C LYS A 115 -10.84 3.78 -16.14
N SER A 116 -11.13 2.48 -16.06
CA SER A 116 -12.06 1.77 -16.95
C SER A 116 -13.53 1.81 -16.48
N GLY A 117 -13.85 2.48 -15.37
CA GLY A 117 -15.20 2.59 -14.83
C GLY A 117 -15.69 1.39 -14.02
N THR A 118 -14.81 0.43 -13.71
CA THR A 118 -15.12 -0.74 -12.89
C THR A 118 -15.12 -0.37 -11.41
N LEU A 119 -16.15 -0.80 -10.68
CA LEU A 119 -16.27 -0.60 -9.22
C LEU A 119 -15.26 -1.49 -8.48
N ILE A 120 -14.48 -0.89 -7.57
CA ILE A 120 -13.55 -1.65 -6.72
C ILE A 120 -14.14 -1.85 -5.35
N SER A 121 -14.48 -3.10 -5.05
CA SER A 121 -15.16 -3.52 -3.84
C SER A 121 -14.23 -3.83 -2.66
N ARG A 122 -12.92 -4.04 -2.87
CA ARG A 122 -11.96 -4.39 -1.81
C ARG A 122 -11.36 -3.21 -1.05
N ILE A 123 -11.42 -1.99 -1.61
CA ILE A 123 -11.07 -0.74 -0.89
C ILE A 123 -12.22 -0.31 0.04
N GLY A 124 -13.37 -1.01 0.02
CA GLY A 124 -14.60 -0.68 0.75
C GLY A 124 -14.36 -0.24 2.20
N ALA A 125 -13.60 -0.98 3.01
CA ALA A 125 -13.37 -0.62 4.41
C ALA A 125 -12.51 0.65 4.60
N PHE A 126 -11.48 0.86 3.78
CA PHE A 126 -10.63 2.06 3.86
C PHE A 126 -11.33 3.28 3.24
N ALA A 127 -12.02 3.10 2.12
CA ALA A 127 -12.85 4.14 1.52
C ALA A 127 -14.03 4.51 2.43
N GLU A 128 -14.70 3.56 3.07
CA GLU A 128 -15.71 3.82 4.09
C GLU A 128 -15.14 4.55 5.28
N LEU A 129 -13.92 4.23 5.74
CA LEU A 129 -13.25 4.96 6.81
C LEU A 129 -12.91 6.41 6.41
N VAL A 130 -12.41 6.62 5.19
CA VAL A 130 -12.11 7.96 4.66
C VAL A 130 -13.40 8.76 4.46
N VAL A 131 -14.46 8.14 3.92
CA VAL A 131 -15.79 8.76 3.77
C VAL A 131 -16.40 9.05 5.13
N ALA A 132 -16.24 8.18 6.13
CA ALA A 132 -16.68 8.42 7.50
C ALA A 132 -15.94 9.64 8.08
N LYS A 133 -14.62 9.73 7.91
CA LYS A 133 -13.83 10.90 8.34
C LYS A 133 -14.25 12.19 7.62
N LEU A 134 -14.49 12.13 6.31
CA LEU A 134 -14.99 13.27 5.54
C LEU A 134 -16.41 13.68 5.95
N ARG A 135 -17.32 12.72 6.20
CA ARG A 135 -18.67 13.00 6.72
C ARG A 135 -18.61 13.66 8.09
N VAL A 136 -17.73 13.19 8.98
CA VAL A 136 -17.48 13.84 10.28
C VAL A 136 -16.99 15.27 10.07
N GLY A 137 -16.04 15.51 9.15
CA GLY A 137 -15.59 16.86 8.82
C GLY A 137 -16.70 17.76 8.26
N VAL A 138 -17.55 17.27 7.36
CA VAL A 138 -18.70 18.04 6.83
C VAL A 138 -19.73 18.33 7.94
N LEU A 139 -19.92 17.42 8.89
CA LEU A 139 -20.77 17.65 10.06
C LEU A 139 -20.19 18.74 10.97
N GLU A 140 -18.87 18.76 11.19
CA GLU A 140 -18.20 19.85 11.92
C GLU A 140 -18.37 21.19 11.21
N VAL A 141 -18.22 21.24 9.88
CA VAL A 141 -18.46 22.46 9.10
C VAL A 141 -19.92 22.92 9.20
N LYS A 142 -20.90 21.99 9.12
CA LYS A 142 -22.31 22.34 9.33
C LYS A 142 -22.55 22.90 10.73
N LYS A 143 -21.93 22.32 11.75
CA LYS A 143 -22.00 22.83 13.12
C LYS A 143 -21.44 24.24 13.23
N LEU A 144 -20.28 24.52 12.61
CA LEU A 144 -19.71 25.88 12.55
C LEU A 144 -20.64 26.89 11.88
N ILE A 145 -21.36 26.49 10.82
CA ILE A 145 -22.35 27.37 10.18
C ILE A 145 -23.53 27.64 11.10
N VAL A 146 -24.06 26.61 11.78
CA VAL A 146 -25.16 26.76 12.75
C VAL A 146 -24.74 27.66 13.91
N ASP A 147 -23.56 27.39 14.50
CA ASP A 147 -22.99 28.23 15.55
C ASP A 147 -22.78 29.68 15.07
N GLY A 148 -22.39 29.86 13.80
CA GLY A 148 -22.29 31.18 13.16
C GLY A 148 -23.62 31.91 13.03
N VAL A 149 -24.70 31.21 12.69
CA VAL A 149 -26.06 31.78 12.64
C VAL A 149 -26.51 32.23 14.05
N ASP A 150 -26.24 31.40 15.07
CA ASP A 150 -26.53 31.75 16.47
C ASP A 150 -25.73 32.99 16.92
N ILE A 151 -24.47 33.13 16.48
CA ILE A 151 -23.65 34.31 16.75
C ILE A 151 -24.28 35.55 16.12
N VAL A 152 -24.76 35.48 14.86
CA VAL A 152 -25.42 36.60 14.20
C VAL A 152 -26.71 37.01 14.93
N GLU A 153 -27.51 36.05 15.40
CA GLU A 153 -28.71 36.36 16.17
C GLU A 153 -28.37 37.07 17.49
N LYS A 154 -27.33 36.60 18.20
CA LYS A 154 -26.84 37.26 19.43
C LYS A 154 -26.31 38.66 19.15
N LEU A 155 -25.57 38.86 18.06
CA LEU A 155 -25.09 40.20 17.66
C LEU A 155 -26.26 41.15 17.38
N ASN A 156 -27.31 40.69 16.70
CA ASN A 156 -28.49 41.53 16.45
C ASN A 156 -29.19 41.94 17.76
N LYS A 157 -29.35 41.03 18.72
CA LYS A 157 -29.90 41.35 20.04
C LYS A 157 -29.02 42.35 20.80
N LEU A 158 -27.70 42.19 20.72
CA LEU A 158 -26.76 43.12 21.34
C LEU A 158 -26.85 44.51 20.70
N THR A 159 -26.89 44.61 19.37
CA THR A 159 -27.06 45.88 18.65
C THR A 159 -28.34 46.60 19.08
N ALA A 160 -29.46 45.89 19.17
CA ALA A 160 -30.72 46.47 19.64
C ALA A 160 -30.61 47.02 21.08
N THR A 161 -29.92 46.28 21.96
CA THR A 161 -29.69 46.72 23.35
C THR A 161 -28.80 47.96 23.41
N VAL A 162 -27.76 48.03 22.57
CA VAL A 162 -26.87 49.20 22.47
C VAL A 162 -27.61 50.42 21.96
N GLU A 163 -28.48 50.27 20.94
CA GLU A 163 -29.33 51.37 20.46
C GLU A 163 -30.28 51.89 21.54
N GLU A 164 -30.85 51.01 22.35
CA GLU A 164 -31.71 51.38 23.47
C GLU A 164 -30.92 52.13 24.55
N GLN A 165 -29.75 51.63 24.94
CA GLN A 165 -28.86 52.33 25.88
C GLN A 165 -28.43 53.71 25.36
N GLN A 166 -28.15 53.84 24.06
CA GLN A 166 -27.80 55.13 23.45
C GLN A 166 -28.95 56.13 23.56
N LYS A 167 -30.20 55.69 23.32
CA LYS A 167 -31.39 56.55 23.52
C LYS A 167 -31.52 56.99 24.97
N THR A 168 -31.30 56.10 25.93
CA THR A 168 -31.33 56.45 27.37
C THR A 168 -30.24 57.46 27.73
N ILE A 169 -29.02 57.28 27.22
CA ILE A 169 -27.91 58.23 27.43
C ILE A 169 -28.27 59.61 26.86
N ASP A 170 -28.84 59.66 25.65
CA ASP A 170 -29.22 60.93 25.02
C ASP A 170 -30.36 61.63 25.76
N ALA A 171 -31.30 60.87 26.33
CA ALA A 171 -32.35 61.40 27.20
C ALA A 171 -31.76 61.98 28.51
N LEU A 172 -30.90 61.23 29.19
CA LEU A 172 -30.24 61.67 30.42
C LEU A 172 -29.38 62.93 30.19
N LYS A 173 -28.66 63.01 29.06
CA LYS A 173 -27.90 64.21 28.67
C LYS A 173 -28.82 65.43 28.55
N LYS A 174 -30.00 65.30 27.95
CA LYS A 174 -30.98 66.39 27.85
C LYS A 174 -31.49 66.83 29.23
N GLU A 175 -31.78 65.89 30.14
CA GLU A 175 -32.20 66.22 31.50
C GLU A 175 -31.10 66.94 32.29
N VAL A 176 -29.85 66.48 32.19
CA VAL A 176 -28.71 67.14 32.85
C VAL A 176 -28.51 68.57 32.32
N GLU A 177 -28.64 68.80 31.03
CA GLU A 177 -28.56 70.15 30.46
C GLU A 177 -29.73 71.05 30.88
N ALA A 178 -30.92 70.48 31.10
CA ALA A 178 -32.06 71.23 31.63
C ALA A 178 -31.85 71.65 33.10
N LEU A 179 -31.17 70.84 33.91
CA LEU A 179 -30.85 71.14 35.31
C LEU A 179 -29.70 72.15 35.49
N LYS A 180 -28.91 72.41 34.45
CA LYS A 180 -27.83 73.42 34.46
C LYS A 180 -28.30 74.83 34.10
N LYS A 181 -29.56 75.01 33.69
CA LYS A 181 -30.20 76.31 33.43
C LYS A 181 -30.99 76.79 34.63
#